data_AF-A0A969QCU7-F1
#
_entry.id   AF-A0A969QCU7-F1
#
_cell.length_a   1.000
_cell.length_b   1.000
_cell.length_c   1.000
_cell.angle_alpha   90.00
_cell.angle_beta   90.00
_cell.angle_gamma   90.00
#
_symmetry.space_group_name_H-M   'P 1'
#
loop_
_entity.id
_entity.type
_entity.pdbx_description
1 polymer ?
#
loop_
_entity_poly.entity_id
_entity_poly.type
_entity_poly.pdbx_seq_one_letter_code
_entity_poly.pdbx_strand_id
1 'polypeptide(L)'
;MIAVGVAVAFFIVTIVLAHFLAPSEYNWKLNTVSDLGSQKYKNAWLMRTGFIGFGVLLSTALLPPFIYAEEKNYSDLPIVIYALNVLLTGVFSAAPFTHSSIFSVVEDKLHSLFAQIAGIAFSCGVFWHSSIYSDPNQKITNFVLFAFIIGFSALIGLSKKRIIKIGLGLLQRGLYLVSFLWLLFRYT
;
A
#
# COMPACT_ATOMS: atom_id res chain seq x y z
N MET A 1 8.09 -17.31 -3.30
CA MET A 1 7.33 -16.93 -4.51
C MET A 1 5.82 -17.06 -4.28
N ILE A 2 5.27 -18.25 -3.97
CA ILE A 2 3.83 -18.42 -3.61
C ILE A 2 3.37 -17.47 -2.48
N ALA A 3 4.24 -17.21 -1.50
CA ALA A 3 3.92 -16.36 -0.34
C ALA A 3 3.56 -14.90 -0.70
N VAL A 4 4.14 -14.30 -1.75
CA VAL A 4 3.79 -12.91 -2.17
C VAL A 4 2.39 -12.88 -2.77
N GLY A 5 2.06 -13.86 -3.62
CA GLY A 5 0.71 -14.00 -4.16
C GLY A 5 -0.34 -14.17 -3.05
N VAL A 6 -0.03 -14.95 -2.02
CA VAL A 6 -0.90 -15.11 -0.83
C VAL A 6 -1.07 -13.78 -0.08
N ALA A 7 0.00 -13.00 0.12
CA ALA A 7 -0.09 -11.69 0.75
C ALA A 7 -1.02 -10.74 -0.03
N VAL A 8 -0.82 -10.63 -1.34
CA VAL A 8 -1.65 -9.79 -2.22
C VAL A 8 -3.11 -10.24 -2.21
N ALA A 9 -3.36 -11.55 -2.35
CA ALA A 9 -4.72 -12.10 -2.32
C ALA A 9 -5.42 -11.85 -0.98
N PHE A 10 -4.73 -12.09 0.14
CA PHE A 10 -5.23 -11.78 1.48
C PHE A 10 -5.65 -10.31 1.58
N PHE A 11 -4.78 -9.40 1.14
CA PHE A 11 -5.06 -7.97 1.25
C PHE A 11 -6.23 -7.53 0.37
N ILE A 12 -6.31 -8.00 -0.87
CA ILE A 12 -7.46 -7.75 -1.75
C ILE A 12 -8.76 -8.24 -1.11
N VAL A 13 -8.77 -9.45 -0.57
CA VAL A 13 -9.95 -10.01 0.13
C VAL A 13 -10.34 -9.13 1.30
N THR A 14 -9.38 -8.67 2.13
CA THR A 14 -9.70 -7.76 3.24
C THR A 14 -10.26 -6.42 2.78
N ILE A 15 -9.74 -5.82 1.69
CA ILE A 15 -10.27 -4.57 1.12
C ILE A 15 -11.71 -4.76 0.67
N VAL A 16 -11.98 -5.84 -0.06
CA VAL A 16 -13.31 -6.14 -0.59
C VAL A 16 -14.31 -6.37 0.54
N LEU A 17 -13.97 -7.20 1.53
CA LEU A 17 -14.83 -7.45 2.69
C LEU A 17 -15.06 -6.18 3.52
N ALA A 18 -14.01 -5.38 3.77
CA ALA A 18 -14.14 -4.12 4.49
C ALA A 18 -15.03 -3.11 3.75
N HIS A 19 -14.99 -3.13 2.41
CA HIS A 19 -15.87 -2.29 1.59
C HIS A 19 -17.33 -2.71 1.69
N PHE A 20 -17.64 -4.00 1.62
CA PHE A 20 -19.01 -4.50 1.75
C PHE A 20 -19.62 -4.26 3.14
N LEU A 21 -18.78 -4.18 4.17
CA LEU A 21 -19.19 -3.88 5.55
C LEU A 21 -19.13 -2.38 5.89
N ALA A 22 -18.79 -1.53 4.92
CA ALA A 22 -18.71 -0.10 5.09
C ALA A 22 -20.09 0.53 5.28
N PRO A 23 -20.21 1.57 6.13
CA PRO A 23 -21.49 2.25 6.34
C PRO A 23 -21.86 3.07 5.11
N SER A 24 -23.13 3.48 4.99
CA SER A 24 -23.66 4.24 3.84
C SER A 24 -22.93 5.56 3.56
N GLU A 25 -22.32 6.14 4.59
CA GLU A 25 -21.54 7.37 4.57
C GLU A 25 -20.20 7.19 3.86
N TYR A 26 -19.71 5.95 3.76
CA TYR A 26 -18.49 5.63 3.03
C TYR A 26 -18.75 5.66 1.53
N ASN A 27 -18.14 6.62 0.83
CA ASN A 27 -18.16 6.69 -0.62
C ASN A 27 -16.84 6.19 -1.20
N TRP A 28 -16.81 5.00 -1.81
CA TRP A 28 -15.57 4.41 -2.33
C TRP A 28 -14.82 5.24 -3.37
N LYS A 29 -15.48 6.17 -4.05
CA LYS A 29 -14.81 7.06 -5.00
C LYS A 29 -14.03 8.15 -4.26
N LEU A 30 -14.58 8.66 -3.16
CA LEU A 30 -14.02 9.77 -2.39
C LEU A 30 -13.13 9.27 -1.26
N ASN A 31 -13.60 8.27 -0.52
CA ASN A 31 -12.94 7.68 0.63
C ASN A 31 -11.90 6.64 0.24
N THR A 32 -10.78 6.74 0.93
CA THR A 32 -9.61 5.91 0.72
C THR A 32 -9.83 4.49 1.27
N VAL A 33 -9.00 3.54 0.88
CA VAL A 33 -8.88 2.23 1.55
C VAL A 33 -8.41 2.42 2.98
N SER A 34 -7.53 3.39 3.25
CA SER A 34 -7.09 3.73 4.62
C SER A 34 -8.27 4.20 5.50
N ASP A 35 -9.27 4.87 4.93
CA ASP A 35 -10.48 5.29 5.64
C ASP A 35 -11.27 4.07 6.15
N LEU A 36 -11.21 2.91 5.48
CA LEU A 36 -11.83 1.67 5.97
C LEU A 36 -11.13 1.13 7.24
N GLY A 37 -9.94 1.61 7.56
CA GLY A 37 -9.21 1.31 8.79
C GLY A 37 -9.19 2.48 9.78
N SER A 38 -10.08 3.47 9.63
CA SER A 38 -10.06 4.70 10.43
C SER A 38 -10.48 4.50 11.88
N GLN A 39 -10.12 5.46 12.73
CA GLN A 39 -10.64 5.55 14.09
C GLN A 39 -12.16 5.67 14.08
N LYS A 40 -12.78 5.20 15.18
CA LYS A 40 -14.23 5.33 15.47
C LYS A 40 -15.17 4.66 14.46
N TYR A 41 -14.64 3.93 13.48
CA TYR A 41 -15.43 3.08 12.60
C TYR A 41 -15.52 1.66 13.18
N LYS A 42 -16.76 1.17 13.41
CA LYS A 42 -17.05 -0.12 14.06
C LYS A 42 -16.31 -1.30 13.44
N ASN A 43 -16.23 -1.36 12.11
CA ASN A 43 -15.60 -2.48 11.39
C ASN A 43 -14.17 -2.15 10.92
N ALA A 44 -13.55 -1.08 11.46
CA ALA A 44 -12.19 -0.67 11.07
C ALA A 44 -11.13 -1.75 11.30
N TRP A 45 -11.37 -2.63 12.28
CA TRP A 45 -10.49 -3.74 12.60
C TRP A 45 -10.20 -4.62 11.38
N LEU A 46 -11.16 -4.78 10.46
CA LEU A 46 -11.00 -5.66 9.30
C LEU A 46 -9.91 -5.15 8.35
N MET A 47 -9.94 -3.85 8.02
CA MET A 47 -8.91 -3.25 7.17
C MET A 47 -7.58 -3.13 7.91
N ARG A 48 -7.58 -2.87 9.21
CA ARG A 48 -6.36 -2.87 10.03
C ARG A 48 -5.69 -4.24 10.06
N THR A 49 -6.46 -5.31 10.23
CA THR A 49 -5.98 -6.69 10.08
C THR A 49 -5.48 -6.96 8.67
N GLY A 50 -6.13 -6.39 7.65
CA GLY A 50 -5.63 -6.40 6.27
C GLY A 50 -4.22 -5.82 6.16
N PHE A 51 -4.01 -4.60 6.65
CA PHE A 51 -2.70 -3.92 6.60
C PHE A 51 -1.63 -4.69 7.38
N ILE A 52 -1.94 -5.12 8.61
CA ILE A 52 -1.02 -5.89 9.46
C ILE A 52 -0.68 -7.23 8.80
N GLY A 53 -1.69 -7.99 8.38
CA GLY A 53 -1.51 -9.31 7.79
C GLY A 53 -0.76 -9.24 6.46
N PHE A 54 -1.08 -8.27 5.60
CA PHE A 54 -0.32 -8.05 4.37
C PHE A 54 1.15 -7.75 4.66
N GLY A 55 1.43 -6.83 5.58
CA GLY A 55 2.79 -6.46 5.94
C GLY A 55 3.57 -7.66 6.52
N VAL A 56 2.97 -8.45 7.43
CA VAL A 56 3.59 -9.66 7.97
C VAL A 56 3.85 -10.70 6.87
N LEU A 57 2.85 -11.02 6.05
CA LEU A 57 2.99 -12.02 4.99
C LEU A 57 4.03 -11.60 3.95
N LEU A 58 4.04 -10.32 3.55
CA LEU A 58 5.00 -9.81 2.58
C LEU A 58 6.42 -9.76 3.17
N SER A 59 6.58 -9.28 4.42
CA SER A 59 7.88 -9.27 5.09
C SER A 59 8.44 -10.68 5.28
N THR A 60 7.62 -11.65 5.69
CA THR A 60 8.05 -13.05 5.84
C THR A 60 8.39 -13.71 4.51
N ALA A 61 7.77 -13.29 3.41
CA ALA A 61 8.14 -13.76 2.07
C ALA A 61 9.49 -13.21 1.58
N LEU A 62 9.84 -11.98 1.96
CA LEU A 62 10.98 -11.24 1.41
C LEU A 62 12.21 -11.22 2.33
N LEU A 63 12.06 -11.34 3.65
CA LEU A 63 13.18 -11.32 4.61
C LEU A 63 14.10 -12.55 4.55
N PRO A 64 13.62 -13.80 4.38
CA PRO A 64 14.49 -14.97 4.43
C PRO A 64 15.65 -14.94 3.41
N PRO A 65 15.43 -14.55 2.13
CA PRO A 65 16.53 -14.36 1.19
C PRO A 65 17.60 -13.37 1.67
N PHE A 66 17.24 -12.34 2.44
CA PHE A 66 18.22 -11.39 2.98
C PHE A 66 19.07 -11.96 4.11
N ILE A 67 18.47 -12.82 4.93
CA ILE A 67 19.09 -13.33 6.15
C ILE A 67 19.94 -14.57 5.83
N TYR A 68 19.42 -15.44 4.97
CA TYR A 68 19.95 -16.80 4.79
C TYR A 68 20.60 -17.06 3.43
N ALA A 69 20.41 -16.21 2.42
CA ALA A 69 21.08 -16.42 1.13
C ALA A 69 22.56 -16.01 1.18
N GLU A 70 23.42 -16.79 0.54
CA GLU A 70 24.84 -16.49 0.38
C GLU A 70 25.05 -15.21 -0.46
N GLU A 71 24.27 -15.06 -1.52
CA GLU A 71 24.22 -13.85 -2.35
C GLU A 71 23.00 -13.00 -2.01
N LYS A 72 23.24 -11.81 -1.45
CA LYS A 72 22.18 -10.90 -1.01
C LYS A 72 21.73 -9.99 -2.14
N ASN A 73 20.46 -10.05 -2.49
CA ASN A 73 19.86 -9.10 -3.41
C ASN A 73 19.34 -7.84 -2.69
N TYR A 74 20.19 -6.83 -2.55
CA TYR A 74 19.84 -5.56 -1.89
C TYR A 74 18.69 -4.78 -2.56
N SER A 75 18.31 -5.10 -3.80
CA SER A 75 17.20 -4.43 -4.49
C SER A 75 15.83 -4.71 -3.87
N ASP A 76 15.67 -5.78 -3.08
CA ASP A 76 14.41 -6.08 -2.40
C ASP A 76 14.27 -5.33 -1.05
N LEU A 77 15.33 -4.66 -0.56
CA LEU A 77 15.35 -4.00 0.75
C LEU A 77 14.31 -2.87 0.85
N PRO A 78 14.14 -1.99 -0.16
CA PRO A 78 13.07 -1.01 -0.14
C PRO A 78 11.67 -1.64 -0.07
N ILE A 79 11.48 -2.85 -0.64
CA ILE A 79 10.20 -3.56 -0.60
C ILE A 79 9.95 -4.16 0.80
N VAL A 80 10.99 -4.63 1.50
CA VAL A 80 10.89 -5.03 2.91
C VAL A 80 10.52 -3.82 3.79
N ILE A 81 11.16 -2.66 3.58
CA ILE A 81 10.82 -1.42 4.29
C ILE A 81 9.36 -1.04 4.01
N TYR A 82 8.91 -1.14 2.76
CA TYR A 82 7.51 -0.96 2.39
C TYR A 82 6.59 -1.88 3.20
N ALA A 83 6.85 -3.19 3.23
CA ALA A 83 6.02 -4.17 3.92
C ALA A 83 5.90 -3.87 5.43
N LEU A 84 7.02 -3.54 6.08
CA LEU A 84 7.04 -3.16 7.50
C LEU A 84 6.26 -1.87 7.77
N ASN A 85 6.35 -0.88 6.88
CA ASN A 85 5.61 0.36 7.04
C ASN A 85 4.10 0.18 6.77
N VAL A 86 3.71 -0.71 5.86
CA VAL A 86 2.29 -1.08 5.68
C VAL A 86 1.75 -1.79 6.93
N LEU A 87 2.55 -2.67 7.56
CA LEU A 87 2.20 -3.28 8.84
C LEU A 87 1.93 -2.20 9.89
N LEU A 88 2.85 -1.26 10.06
CA LEU A 88 2.71 -0.17 11.04
C LEU A 88 1.53 0.76 10.72
N THR A 89 1.22 0.96 9.43
CA THR A 89 0.01 1.66 8.98
C THR A 89 -1.28 0.95 9.43
N GLY A 90 -1.26 -0.37 9.66
CA GLY A 90 -2.39 -1.09 10.25
C GLY A 90 -2.47 -1.00 11.78
N VAL A 91 -1.32 -0.81 12.44
CA VAL A 91 -1.24 -0.61 13.90
C VAL A 91 -1.89 0.71 14.30
N PHE A 92 -1.54 1.80 13.60
CA PHE A 92 -2.09 3.14 13.82
C PHE A 92 -3.26 3.42 12.86
N SER A 93 -4.38 3.91 13.36
CA SER A 93 -5.59 4.18 12.57
C SER A 93 -5.64 5.61 12.02
N ALA A 94 -6.05 5.74 10.76
CA ALA A 94 -6.31 7.04 10.12
C ALA A 94 -7.41 7.84 10.84
N ALA A 95 -7.45 9.15 10.61
CA ALA A 95 -8.56 9.99 11.04
C ALA A 95 -9.92 9.46 10.53
N PRO A 96 -11.00 9.59 11.31
CA PRO A 96 -12.33 9.18 10.88
C PRO A 96 -12.75 9.89 9.60
N PHE A 97 -13.35 9.15 8.65
CA PHE A 97 -13.94 9.76 7.45
C PHE A 97 -15.27 10.47 7.74
N THR A 98 -15.84 10.29 8.92
CA THR A 98 -17.01 11.02 9.42
C THR A 98 -16.57 12.26 10.20
N HIS A 99 -17.02 13.45 9.79
CA HIS A 99 -16.53 14.75 10.27
C HIS A 99 -16.79 15.10 11.74
N SER A 100 -17.56 14.31 12.49
CA SER A 100 -18.06 14.68 13.84
C SER A 100 -17.37 13.96 15.00
N SER A 101 -16.35 13.14 14.74
CA SER A 101 -15.76 12.28 15.77
C SER A 101 -14.49 12.87 16.36
N ILE A 102 -14.44 13.04 17.69
CA ILE A 102 -13.19 13.32 18.41
C ILE A 102 -12.26 12.11 18.23
N PHE A 103 -11.02 12.37 17.80
CA PHE A 103 -10.05 11.34 17.44
C PHE A 103 -8.63 11.70 17.90
N SER A 104 -7.77 10.69 17.94
CA SER A 104 -6.35 10.84 18.26
C SER A 104 -5.60 11.36 17.04
N VAL A 105 -5.17 12.62 17.09
CA VAL A 105 -4.34 13.25 16.06
C VAL A 105 -2.96 12.59 15.96
N VAL A 106 -2.43 12.07 17.08
CA VAL A 106 -1.14 11.38 17.09
C VAL A 106 -1.21 10.09 16.28
N GLU A 107 -2.28 9.31 16.47
CA GLU A 107 -2.48 8.05 15.76
C GLU A 107 -2.65 8.27 14.25
N ASP A 108 -3.43 9.30 13.84
CA ASP A 108 -3.58 9.67 12.44
C ASP A 108 -2.26 10.15 11.79
N LYS A 109 -1.46 10.95 12.52
CA LYS A 109 -0.14 11.39 12.04
C LYS A 109 0.82 10.23 11.86
N LEU A 110 0.85 9.28 12.79
CA LEU A 110 1.68 8.08 12.69
C LEU A 110 1.23 7.19 11.52
N HIS A 111 -0.08 6.95 11.38
CA HIS A 111 -0.63 6.24 10.21
C HIS A 111 -0.17 6.89 8.90
N SER A 112 -0.34 8.21 8.78
CA SER A 112 0.04 8.95 7.58
C SER A 112 1.54 8.93 7.31
N LEU A 113 2.37 9.01 8.35
CA LEU A 113 3.83 8.93 8.24
C LEU A 113 4.26 7.56 7.70
N PHE A 114 3.78 6.47 8.31
CA PHE A 114 4.12 5.12 7.85
C PHE A 114 3.59 4.84 6.44
N ALA A 115 2.38 5.28 6.12
CA ALA A 115 1.85 5.17 4.76
C ALA A 115 2.70 5.94 3.73
N GLN A 116 3.23 7.11 4.09
CA GLN A 116 4.11 7.89 3.23
C GLN A 116 5.47 7.22 3.04
N ILE A 117 6.10 6.75 4.12
CA ILE A 117 7.37 6.01 4.05
C ILE A 117 7.18 4.74 3.21
N ALA A 118 6.07 4.02 3.37
CA ALA A 118 5.74 2.86 2.54
C ALA A 118 5.69 3.24 1.05
N GLY A 119 4.96 4.30 0.68
CA GLY A 119 4.87 4.74 -0.72
C GLY A 119 6.22 5.12 -1.32
N ILE A 120 7.07 5.82 -0.56
CA ILE A 120 8.43 6.20 -0.98
C ILE A 120 9.29 4.94 -1.16
N ALA A 121 9.33 4.06 -0.15
CA ALA A 121 10.13 2.84 -0.17
C ALA A 121 9.74 1.91 -1.33
N PHE A 122 8.44 1.75 -1.57
CA PHE A 122 7.94 0.97 -2.72
C PHE A 122 8.41 1.57 -4.04
N SER A 123 8.25 2.89 -4.22
CA SER A 123 8.67 3.59 -5.43
C SER A 123 10.18 3.45 -5.67
N CYS A 124 11.00 3.61 -4.63
CA CYS A 124 12.44 3.39 -4.69
C CYS A 124 12.78 1.94 -5.07
N GLY A 125 12.07 0.96 -4.53
CA GLY A 125 12.27 -0.45 -4.86
C GLY A 125 11.96 -0.75 -6.33
N VAL A 126 10.81 -0.32 -6.83
CA VAL A 126 10.44 -0.49 -8.25
C VAL A 126 11.48 0.18 -9.17
N PHE A 127 11.90 1.40 -8.83
CA PHE A 127 12.93 2.11 -9.60
C PHE A 127 14.27 1.39 -9.58
N TRP A 128 14.70 0.88 -8.43
CA TRP A 128 15.94 0.13 -8.29
C TRP A 128 15.90 -1.12 -9.17
N HIS A 129 14.81 -1.91 -9.08
CA HIS A 129 14.62 -3.07 -9.96
C HIS A 129 14.67 -2.67 -11.43
N SER A 130 14.02 -1.58 -11.85
CA SER A 130 14.11 -1.12 -13.24
C SER A 130 15.53 -0.82 -13.72
N SER A 131 16.44 -0.49 -12.80
CA SER A 131 17.82 -0.12 -13.12
C SER A 131 18.78 -1.31 -13.21
N ILE A 132 18.57 -2.38 -12.43
CA ILE A 132 19.51 -3.52 -12.39
C ILE A 132 19.32 -4.50 -13.55
N TYR A 133 18.08 -4.78 -13.97
CA TYR A 133 17.83 -5.89 -14.90
C TYR A 133 18.52 -5.72 -16.25
N SER A 134 19.14 -6.76 -16.79
CA SER A 134 19.75 -6.69 -18.14
C SER A 134 18.73 -6.90 -19.26
N ASP A 135 17.64 -7.62 -19.00
CA ASP A 135 16.57 -7.87 -19.98
C ASP A 135 15.77 -6.58 -20.27
N PRO A 136 15.76 -6.09 -21.53
CA PRO A 136 15.06 -4.86 -21.90
C PRO A 136 13.55 -4.91 -21.62
N ASN A 137 12.91 -6.07 -21.80
CA ASN A 137 11.47 -6.20 -21.60
C ASN A 137 11.11 -5.99 -20.13
N GLN A 138 11.81 -6.68 -19.22
CA GLN A 138 11.65 -6.48 -17.78
C GLN A 138 11.96 -5.04 -17.35
N LYS A 139 13.00 -4.41 -17.90
CA LYS A 139 13.30 -3.00 -17.62
C LYS A 139 12.13 -2.07 -17.98
N ILE A 140 11.60 -2.21 -19.20
CA ILE A 140 10.49 -1.39 -19.67
C ILE A 140 9.24 -1.62 -18.82
N THR A 141 8.90 -2.87 -18.53
CA THR A 141 7.74 -3.18 -17.67
C THR A 141 7.88 -2.55 -16.28
N ASN A 142 9.04 -2.68 -15.63
CA ASN A 142 9.30 -2.07 -14.33
C ASN A 142 9.23 -0.53 -14.40
N PHE A 143 9.79 0.08 -15.45
CA PHE A 143 9.77 1.53 -15.61
C PHE A 143 8.37 2.07 -15.88
N VAL A 144 7.56 1.39 -16.68
CA VAL A 144 6.15 1.75 -16.93
C VAL A 144 5.34 1.67 -15.64
N LEU A 145 5.49 0.58 -14.87
CA LEU A 145 4.80 0.43 -13.58
C LEU A 145 5.27 1.49 -12.57
N PHE A 146 6.57 1.81 -12.53
CA PHE A 146 7.11 2.92 -11.75
C PHE A 146 6.45 4.25 -12.13
N ALA A 147 6.37 4.57 -13.42
CA ALA A 147 5.74 5.80 -13.91
C ALA A 147 4.26 5.88 -13.48
N PHE A 148 3.52 4.77 -13.52
CA PHE A 148 2.15 4.74 -13.00
C PHE A 148 2.08 4.95 -11.48
N ILE A 149 2.97 4.34 -10.69
CA ILE A 149 3.02 4.52 -9.22
C ILE A 149 3.28 5.98 -8.87
N ILE A 150 4.28 6.61 -9.49
CA ILE A 150 4.58 8.02 -9.29
C ILE A 150 3.43 8.90 -9.79
N GLY A 151 2.83 8.57 -10.94
CA GLY A 151 1.68 9.26 -11.50
C GLY A 151 0.48 9.27 -10.55
N PHE A 152 0.06 8.12 -10.04
CA PHE A 152 -1.02 8.04 -9.05
C PHE A 152 -0.66 8.79 -7.76
N SER A 153 0.57 8.67 -7.28
CA SER A 153 1.04 9.39 -6.08
C SER A 153 0.96 10.90 -6.26
N ALA A 154 1.38 11.41 -7.42
CA ALA A 154 1.27 12.82 -7.78
C ALA A 154 -0.19 13.28 -7.86
N LEU A 155 -1.06 12.49 -8.52
CA LEU A 155 -2.49 12.78 -8.63
C LEU A 155 -3.17 12.82 -7.25
N ILE A 156 -2.80 11.93 -6.32
CA ILE A 156 -3.30 11.97 -4.93
C ILE A 156 -2.89 13.30 -4.28
N GLY A 157 -1.64 13.73 -4.43
CA GLY A 157 -1.17 15.01 -3.92
C GLY A 157 -1.93 16.22 -4.49
N LEU A 158 -2.16 16.22 -5.81
CA LEU A 158 -2.93 17.27 -6.49
C LEU A 158 -4.41 17.28 -6.06
N SER A 159 -5.02 16.10 -5.91
CA SER A 159 -6.41 15.96 -5.44
C SER A 159 -6.57 16.43 -3.99
N LYS A 160 -5.63 16.07 -3.09
CA LYS A 160 -5.62 16.57 -1.70
C LYS A 160 -5.56 18.09 -1.63
N LYS A 161 -4.82 18.74 -2.54
CA LYS A 161 -4.74 20.20 -2.67
C LYS A 161 -5.93 20.83 -3.42
N ARG A 162 -6.93 20.02 -3.82
CA ARG A 162 -8.11 20.44 -4.59
C ARG A 162 -7.80 21.08 -5.95
N ILE A 163 -6.62 20.81 -6.50
CA ILE A 163 -6.20 21.28 -7.83
C ILE A 163 -6.96 20.50 -8.92
N ILE A 164 -7.17 19.20 -8.69
CA ILE A 164 -7.98 18.32 -9.54
C ILE A 164 -9.14 17.74 -8.75
N LYS A 165 -10.27 17.48 -9.42
CA LYS A 165 -11.50 16.95 -8.81
C LYS A 165 -11.65 15.43 -8.99
N ILE A 166 -10.55 14.69 -8.88
CA ILE A 166 -10.58 13.23 -8.90
C ILE A 166 -10.70 12.71 -7.47
N GLY A 167 -11.60 11.76 -7.23
CA GLY A 167 -11.80 11.18 -5.91
C GLY A 167 -10.57 10.44 -5.38
N LEU A 168 -10.17 10.73 -4.13
CA LEU A 168 -8.99 10.14 -3.50
C LEU A 168 -9.10 8.61 -3.39
N GLY A 169 -10.30 8.10 -3.16
CA GLY A 169 -10.60 6.67 -3.13
C GLY A 169 -10.30 5.93 -4.43
N LEU A 170 -10.58 6.56 -5.58
CA LEU A 170 -10.24 6.00 -6.89
C LEU A 170 -8.73 5.98 -7.11
N LEU A 171 -8.06 7.10 -6.83
CA LEU A 171 -6.63 7.23 -7.03
C LEU A 171 -5.83 6.24 -6.17
N GLN A 172 -6.20 6.06 -4.90
CA GLN A 172 -5.53 5.12 -4.03
C GLN A 172 -5.76 3.66 -4.45
N ARG A 173 -6.95 3.30 -4.93
CA ARG A 173 -7.22 1.96 -5.49
C ARG A 173 -6.42 1.71 -6.77
N GLY A 174 -6.29 2.72 -7.63
CA GLY A 174 -5.41 2.66 -8.80
C GLY A 174 -3.95 2.44 -8.41
N LEU A 175 -3.47 3.18 -7.40
CA LEU A 175 -2.14 2.98 -6.84
C LEU A 175 -1.94 1.54 -6.33
N TYR A 176 -2.87 1.03 -5.52
CA TYR A 176 -2.80 -0.36 -5.03
C TYR A 176 -2.83 -1.39 -6.15
N LEU A 177 -3.69 -1.21 -7.16
CA LEU A 177 -3.77 -2.11 -8.30
C LEU A 177 -2.42 -2.21 -9.02
N VAL A 178 -1.80 -1.08 -9.34
CA VAL A 178 -0.50 -1.05 -10.02
C VAL A 178 0.60 -1.65 -9.13
N SER A 179 0.59 -1.33 -7.82
CA SER A 179 1.53 -1.91 -6.86
C SER A 179 1.39 -3.43 -6.75
N PHE A 180 0.18 -3.96 -6.70
CA PHE A 180 -0.05 -5.41 -6.64
C PHE A 180 0.33 -6.11 -7.94
N LEU A 181 0.00 -5.53 -9.10
CA LEU A 181 0.43 -6.06 -10.38
C LEU A 181 1.96 -6.14 -10.46
N TRP A 182 2.66 -5.11 -9.97
CA TRP A 182 4.12 -5.13 -9.90
C TRP A 182 4.65 -6.24 -8.96
N LEU A 183 4.09 -6.36 -7.76
CA LEU A 183 4.49 -7.40 -6.80
C LEU A 183 4.27 -8.81 -7.35
N LEU A 184 3.14 -9.06 -8.01
CA LEU A 184 2.86 -10.34 -8.65
C LEU A 184 3.83 -10.59 -9.79
N PHE A 185 3.92 -9.68 -10.77
CA PHE A 185 4.83 -9.82 -11.90
C PHE A 185 6.29 -10.07 -11.47
N ARG A 186 6.72 -9.47 -10.36
CA ARG A 186 8.09 -9.59 -9.87
C ARG A 186 8.35 -10.90 -9.13
N TYR A 187 7.40 -11.40 -8.34
CA TYR A 187 7.66 -12.46 -7.34
C TYR A 187 6.83 -13.74 -7.51
N THR A 188 5.96 -13.81 -8.52
CA THR A 188 5.22 -15.02 -8.91
C THR A 188 5.55 -15.42 -10.34
#